data_AF-A0A0L8I369-F1
#
_entry.id   AF-A0A0L8I369-F1
#
_cell.length_a   1.000
_cell.length_b   1.000
_cell.length_c   1.000
_cell.angle_alpha   90.00
_cell.angle_beta   90.00
_cell.angle_gamma   90.00
#
_symmetry.space_group_name_H-M   'P 1'
#
loop_
_entity.id
_entity.type
_entity.pdbx_description
1 polymer ?
#
loop_
_entity_poly.entity_id
_entity_poly.type
_entity_poly.pdbx_seq_one_letter_code
_entity_poly.pdbx_strand_id
1 'polypeptide(L)'
;MAHKKAFQAVDITLRDIRNCNFIMGNVTILLSRDFQQTLPSLLRGTKVVELSASIKSSALWNNVKTLQLSTNMRSRLSRYRSAELFAEQLLKLGEGRVAIDEEQFLTLNSICKSAESVDDFVAEIFPNLLHNYNTDWNCERAILAPQNVALNSIKN
;
A
#
# COMPACT_ATOMS: atom_id res chain seq x y z
N MET A 1 3.89 -4.56 -5.79
CA MET A 1 3.19 -5.55 -6.63
C MET A 1 4.19 -6.48 -7.32
N ALA A 2 3.83 -7.72 -7.70
CA ALA A 2 4.75 -8.68 -8.33
C ALA A 2 4.92 -8.41 -9.84
N HIS A 3 6.10 -8.76 -10.38
CA HIS A 3 6.40 -8.62 -11.80
C HIS A 3 5.71 -9.71 -12.63
N LYS A 4 5.16 -9.38 -13.80
CA LYS A 4 4.42 -10.33 -14.68
C LYS A 4 5.23 -11.58 -15.05
N LYS A 5 6.54 -11.41 -15.27
CA LYS A 5 7.46 -12.52 -15.59
C LYS A 5 7.49 -13.57 -14.48
N ALA A 6 7.41 -13.17 -13.21
CA ALA A 6 7.34 -14.13 -12.11
C ALA A 6 6.05 -14.95 -12.17
N PHE A 7 4.92 -14.30 -12.49
CA PHE A 7 3.64 -14.99 -12.65
C PHE A 7 3.64 -15.96 -13.84
N GLN A 8 4.26 -15.58 -14.95
CA GLN A 8 4.44 -16.44 -16.13
C GLN A 8 5.40 -17.61 -15.85
N ALA A 9 6.47 -17.37 -15.11
CA ALA A 9 7.40 -18.41 -14.72
C ALA A 9 6.70 -19.50 -13.88
N VAL A 10 5.85 -19.11 -12.92
CA VAL A 10 5.06 -20.06 -12.14
C VAL A 10 4.14 -20.90 -13.03
N ASP A 11 3.46 -20.30 -14.00
CA ASP A 11 2.62 -21.02 -14.96
C ASP A 11 3.42 -22.06 -15.76
N ILE A 12 4.56 -21.65 -16.33
CA ILE A 12 5.45 -22.55 -17.08
C ILE A 12 5.94 -23.70 -16.18
N THR A 13 6.47 -23.37 -15.00
CA THR A 13 7.00 -24.37 -14.06
C THR A 13 5.92 -25.37 -13.62
N LEU A 14 4.68 -24.94 -13.39
CA LEU A 14 3.59 -25.85 -13.03
C LEU A 14 3.17 -26.76 -14.18
N ARG A 15 3.20 -26.27 -15.43
CA ARG A 15 2.95 -27.10 -16.61
C ARG A 15 4.01 -28.17 -16.78
N ASP A 16 5.28 -27.79 -16.62
CA ASP A 16 6.42 -28.69 -16.78
C ASP A 16 6.42 -29.78 -15.70
N ILE A 17 6.29 -29.40 -14.42
CA ILE A 17 6.28 -30.35 -13.29
C ILE A 17 5.11 -31.33 -13.40
N ARG A 18 3.95 -30.87 -13.86
CA ARG A 18 2.74 -31.71 -13.97
C ARG A 18 2.60 -32.41 -15.31
N ASN A 19 3.51 -32.18 -16.25
CA ASN A 19 3.40 -32.62 -17.64
C ASN A 19 2.00 -32.31 -18.22
N CYS A 20 1.54 -31.08 -18.02
CA CYS A 20 0.15 -30.68 -18.27
C CYS A 20 0.11 -29.29 -18.90
N ASN A 21 -0.37 -29.18 -20.15
CA ASN A 21 -0.35 -27.92 -20.90
C ASN A 21 -1.48 -26.92 -20.54
N PHE A 22 -2.35 -27.27 -19.59
CA PHE A 22 -3.39 -26.35 -19.11
C PHE A 22 -2.77 -25.21 -18.29
N ILE A 23 -3.50 -24.10 -18.15
CA ILE A 23 -3.06 -22.95 -17.34
C ILE A 23 -2.74 -23.41 -15.91
N MET A 24 -1.60 -22.95 -15.39
CA MET A 24 -1.06 -23.33 -14.08
C MET A 24 -0.94 -24.85 -13.89
N GLY A 25 -0.74 -25.59 -14.98
CA GLY A 25 -0.73 -27.06 -14.97
C GLY A 25 -2.03 -27.66 -14.41
N ASN A 26 -3.19 -27.01 -14.59
CA ASN A 26 -4.47 -27.39 -14.00
C ASN A 26 -4.50 -27.34 -12.45
N VAL A 27 -3.76 -26.42 -11.84
CA VAL A 27 -3.79 -26.14 -10.39
C VAL A 27 -4.62 -24.90 -10.12
N THR A 28 -5.45 -24.94 -9.08
CA THR A 28 -6.16 -23.75 -8.59
C THR A 28 -5.20 -22.83 -7.85
N ILE A 29 -5.04 -21.60 -8.34
CA ILE A 29 -4.19 -20.57 -7.72
C ILE A 29 -5.06 -19.48 -7.11
N LEU A 30 -4.82 -19.16 -5.85
CA LEU A 30 -5.43 -18.02 -5.15
C LEU A 30 -4.42 -16.87 -5.04
N LEU A 31 -4.76 -15.73 -5.64
CA LEU A 31 -4.01 -14.48 -5.48
C LEU A 31 -4.72 -13.62 -4.42
N SER A 32 -4.08 -13.42 -3.26
CA SER A 32 -4.71 -12.79 -2.08
C SER A 32 -4.22 -11.38 -1.75
N ARG A 33 -3.47 -10.73 -2.64
CA ARG A 33 -2.86 -9.43 -2.38
C ARG A 33 -3.77 -8.26 -2.72
N ASP A 34 -3.65 -7.19 -1.94
CA ASP A 34 -4.21 -5.89 -2.27
C ASP A 34 -3.43 -5.22 -3.43
N PHE A 35 -4.14 -4.97 -4.53
CA PHE A 35 -3.60 -4.34 -5.74
C PHE A 35 -3.65 -2.81 -5.70
N GLN A 36 -4.19 -2.21 -4.63
CA GLN A 36 -4.07 -0.77 -4.34
C GLN A 36 -2.72 -0.41 -3.69
N GLN A 37 -1.84 -1.41 -3.46
CA GLN A 37 -0.46 -1.19 -3.02
C GLN A 37 0.46 -0.75 -4.18
N THR A 38 1.63 -0.20 -3.82
CA THR A 38 2.65 0.33 -4.74
C THR A 38 2.96 -0.62 -5.91
N LEU A 39 3.14 -0.04 -7.09
CA LEU A 39 3.60 -0.73 -8.30
C LEU A 39 4.92 -1.49 -8.05
N PRO A 40 5.27 -2.49 -8.87
CA PRO A 40 6.58 -3.13 -8.77
C PRO A 40 7.66 -2.05 -8.95
N SER A 41 8.58 -1.92 -8.01
CA SER A 41 9.70 -0.98 -8.14
C SER A 41 10.62 -1.47 -9.26
N LEU A 42 10.74 -0.68 -10.32
CA LEU A 42 11.72 -0.90 -11.37
C LEU A 42 12.83 0.13 -11.26
N LEU A 43 14.07 -0.34 -11.17
CA LEU A 43 15.23 0.53 -11.18
C LEU A 43 15.25 1.33 -12.50
N ARG A 44 15.08 2.65 -12.42
CA ARG A 44 15.07 3.58 -13.57
C ARG A 44 13.94 3.35 -14.60
N GLY A 45 12.85 2.69 -14.21
CA GLY A 45 11.68 2.51 -15.08
C GLY A 45 10.89 3.81 -15.24
N THR A 46 10.37 4.08 -16.44
CA THR A 46 9.30 5.08 -16.59
C THR A 46 7.98 4.50 -16.08
N LYS A 47 7.00 5.35 -15.75
CA LYS A 47 5.65 4.93 -15.31
C LYS A 47 5.03 3.88 -16.24
N VAL A 48 5.24 4.02 -17.56
CA VAL A 48 4.75 3.08 -18.58
C VAL A 48 5.40 1.71 -18.43
N VAL A 49 6.71 1.66 -18.18
CA VAL A 49 7.45 0.40 -18.00
C VAL A 49 6.98 -0.29 -16.71
N GLU A 50 6.79 0.44 -15.62
CA GLU A 50 6.26 -0.10 -14.36
C GLU A 50 4.86 -0.71 -14.52
N LEU A 51 3.97 -0.01 -15.23
CA LEU A 51 2.64 -0.54 -15.54
C LEU A 51 2.72 -1.80 -16.40
N SER A 52 3.59 -1.79 -17.42
CA SER A 52 3.81 -2.94 -18.31
C SER A 52 4.49 -4.12 -17.62
N ALA A 53 5.07 -3.91 -16.44
CA ALA A 53 5.69 -4.95 -15.62
C ALA A 53 4.72 -5.52 -14.58
N SER A 54 3.61 -4.83 -14.31
CA SER A 54 2.57 -5.29 -13.39
C SER A 54 2.04 -6.66 -13.77
N ILE A 55 1.77 -7.50 -12.77
CA ILE A 55 1.06 -8.77 -12.96
C ILE A 55 -0.26 -8.62 -13.75
N LYS A 56 -0.95 -7.47 -13.60
CA LYS A 56 -2.19 -7.17 -14.34
C LYS A 56 -2.00 -7.05 -15.86
N SER A 57 -0.77 -6.80 -16.31
CA SER A 57 -0.42 -6.74 -17.74
C SER A 57 -0.02 -8.09 -18.33
N SER A 58 -0.06 -9.17 -17.54
CA SER A 58 0.18 -10.54 -18.02
C SER A 58 -1.00 -11.04 -18.83
N ALA A 59 -0.77 -11.77 -19.93
CA ALA A 59 -1.83 -12.46 -20.67
C ALA A 59 -2.62 -13.45 -19.79
N LEU A 60 -1.97 -14.02 -18.76
CA LEU A 60 -2.62 -14.90 -17.79
C LEU A 60 -3.67 -14.19 -16.94
N TRP A 61 -3.57 -12.87 -16.80
CA TRP A 61 -4.50 -12.07 -16.00
C TRP A 61 -5.94 -12.15 -16.52
N ASN A 62 -6.12 -12.33 -17.84
CA ASN A 62 -7.44 -12.48 -18.45
C ASN A 62 -8.22 -13.72 -17.95
N ASN A 63 -7.53 -14.69 -17.35
CA ASN A 63 -8.14 -15.90 -16.78
C ASN A 63 -8.40 -15.78 -15.27
N VAL A 64 -8.05 -14.65 -14.66
CA VAL A 64 -8.21 -14.45 -13.21
C VAL A 64 -9.63 -14.00 -12.90
N LYS A 65 -10.34 -14.81 -12.12
CA LYS A 65 -11.61 -14.40 -11.52
C LYS A 65 -11.34 -13.52 -10.30
N THR A 66 -11.89 -12.31 -10.29
CA THR A 66 -11.74 -11.39 -9.15
C THR A 66 -12.84 -11.66 -8.11
N LEU A 67 -12.43 -11.81 -6.86
CA LEU A 67 -13.31 -11.85 -5.70
C LEU A 67 -12.94 -10.66 -4.80
N GLN A 68 -13.94 -9.92 -4.33
CA GLN A 68 -13.74 -8.72 -3.52
C GLN A 68 -14.21 -8.99 -2.08
N LEU A 69 -13.38 -8.61 -1.12
CA LEU A 69 -13.75 -8.58 0.30
C LEU A 69 -14.17 -7.15 0.63
N SER A 70 -15.40 -6.98 1.11
CA SER A 70 -15.98 -5.66 1.43
C SER A 70 -15.80 -5.27 2.90
N THR A 71 -15.51 -6.24 3.77
CA THR A 71 -15.46 -6.02 5.22
C THR A 71 -14.04 -5.76 5.70
N ASN A 72 -13.77 -4.55 6.18
CA ASN A 72 -12.51 -4.22 6.85
C ASN A 72 -12.56 -4.70 8.31
N MET A 73 -11.99 -5.88 8.57
CA MET A 73 -11.96 -6.44 9.92
C MET A 73 -11.12 -5.60 10.90
N ARG A 74 -10.10 -4.88 10.40
CA ARG A 74 -9.24 -4.03 11.26
C ARG A 74 -10.01 -2.84 11.80
N SER A 75 -10.83 -2.17 10.99
CA SER A 75 -11.68 -1.08 11.49
C SER A 75 -12.77 -1.61 12.43
N ARG A 76 -13.43 -2.72 12.08
CA ARG A 76 -14.49 -3.33 12.91
C ARG A 76 -14.04 -3.79 14.30
N LEU A 77 -12.82 -4.29 14.41
CA LEU A 77 -12.25 -4.75 15.69
C LEU A 77 -11.50 -3.63 16.44
N SER A 78 -11.42 -2.44 15.85
CA SER A 78 -10.77 -1.29 16.48
C SER A 78 -11.58 -0.80 17.68
N ARG A 79 -10.87 -0.37 18.72
CA ARG A 79 -11.47 0.29 19.88
C ARG A 79 -11.83 1.75 19.60
N TYR A 80 -11.32 2.32 18.51
CA TYR A 80 -11.53 3.72 18.16
C TYR A 80 -12.78 3.87 17.28
N ARG A 81 -13.75 4.68 17.74
CA ARG A 81 -14.96 5.00 16.99
C ARG A 81 -14.67 5.67 15.63
N SER A 82 -13.55 6.39 15.53
CA SER A 82 -13.09 7.04 14.30
C SER A 82 -12.46 6.09 13.28
N ALA A 83 -12.15 4.84 13.64
CA ALA A 83 -11.44 3.91 12.76
C ALA A 83 -12.25 3.52 11.52
N GLU A 84 -13.58 3.44 11.63
CA GLU A 84 -14.46 3.15 10.50
C GLU A 84 -14.50 4.32 9.52
N LEU A 85 -14.73 5.54 10.03
CA LEU A 85 -14.69 6.77 9.22
C LEU A 85 -13.35 6.92 8.51
N PHE A 86 -12.24 6.71 9.23
CA PHE A 86 -10.90 6.78 8.66
C PHE A 86 -10.68 5.73 7.56
N ALA A 87 -11.16 4.49 7.76
CA ALA A 87 -11.07 3.45 6.75
C ALA A 87 -11.88 3.78 5.49
N GLU A 88 -13.07 4.37 5.62
CA GLU A 88 -13.87 4.84 4.49
C GLU A 88 -13.18 5.97 3.71
N GLN A 89 -12.57 6.91 4.44
CA GLN A 89 -11.81 8.01 3.82
C GLN A 89 -10.59 7.48 3.06
N LEU A 90 -9.85 6.53 3.64
CA LEU A 90 -8.73 5.86 2.97
C LEU A 90 -9.19 5.06 1.75
N LEU A 91 -10.35 4.42 1.80
CA LEU A 91 -10.91 3.70 0.66
C LEU A 91 -11.23 4.67 -0.49
N LYS A 92 -11.88 5.79 -0.21
CA LYS A 92 -12.16 6.83 -1.20
C LYS A 92 -10.87 7.37 -1.83
N LEU A 93 -9.82 7.54 -1.02
CA LEU A 93 -8.49 7.94 -1.49
C LEU A 93 -7.88 6.89 -2.44
N GLY A 94 -7.89 5.61 -2.04
CA GLY A 94 -7.36 4.51 -2.84
C GLY A 94 -8.13 4.27 -4.15
N GLU A 95 -9.41 4.61 -4.20
CA GLU A 95 -10.25 4.54 -5.40
C GLU A 95 -10.16 5.80 -6.28
N GLY A 96 -9.42 6.84 -5.86
CA GLY A 96 -9.33 8.10 -6.60
C GLY A 96 -10.64 8.92 -6.57
N ARG A 97 -11.47 8.75 -5.55
CA ARG A 97 -12.77 9.45 -5.37
C ARG A 97 -12.67 10.68 -4.47
N VAL A 98 -11.46 11.13 -4.16
CA VAL A 98 -11.22 12.35 -3.36
C VAL A 98 -11.26 13.57 -4.27
N ALA A 99 -11.80 14.67 -3.76
CA ALA A 99 -11.87 15.93 -4.49
C ALA A 99 -10.46 16.42 -4.85
N ILE A 100 -10.36 16.94 -6.06
CA ILE A 100 -9.17 17.58 -6.60
C ILE A 100 -9.48 19.07 -6.68
N ASP A 101 -8.57 19.91 -6.23
CA ASP A 101 -8.70 21.36 -6.35
C ASP A 101 -8.34 21.87 -7.76
N GLU A 102 -8.41 23.18 -7.95
CA GLU A 102 -8.12 23.85 -9.22
C GLU A 102 -6.66 23.66 -9.68
N GLU A 103 -5.75 23.37 -8.75
CA GLU A 103 -4.32 23.15 -8.98
C GLU A 103 -3.95 21.67 -9.20
N GLN A 104 -4.95 20.79 -9.28
CA GLN A 104 -4.80 19.35 -9.41
C GLN A 104 -4.24 18.62 -8.18
N PHE A 105 -4.32 19.23 -7.00
CA PHE A 105 -3.96 18.58 -5.74
C PHE A 105 -5.15 17.90 -5.07
N LEU A 106 -4.85 16.81 -4.36
CA LEU A 106 -5.83 16.09 -3.56
C LEU A 106 -6.14 16.87 -2.28
N THR A 107 -7.41 17.14 -2.02
CA THR A 107 -7.83 17.76 -0.76
C THR A 107 -7.86 16.72 0.37
N LEU A 108 -6.85 16.74 1.26
CA LEU A 108 -6.68 15.75 2.33
C LEU A 108 -7.06 16.25 3.74
N ASN A 109 -7.64 17.45 3.87
CA ASN A 109 -7.90 18.09 5.17
C ASN A 109 -8.81 17.28 6.11
N SER A 110 -9.60 16.35 5.57
CA SER A 110 -10.44 15.44 6.37
C SER A 110 -9.69 14.21 6.90
N ILE A 111 -8.52 13.90 6.35
CA ILE A 111 -7.73 12.68 6.60
C ILE A 111 -6.42 12.99 7.33
N CYS A 112 -5.80 14.12 7.01
CA CYS A 112 -4.50 14.53 7.50
C CYS A 112 -4.59 15.88 8.20
N LYS A 113 -3.72 16.07 9.21
CA LYS A 113 -3.39 17.39 9.74
C LYS A 113 -2.07 17.83 9.13
N SER A 114 -1.98 19.11 8.78
CA SER A 114 -0.73 19.75 8.39
C SER A 114 -0.03 20.30 9.64
N ALA A 115 1.28 20.09 9.72
CA ALA A 115 2.14 20.82 10.65
C ALA A 115 2.84 21.96 9.91
N GLU A 116 3.07 23.07 10.59
CA GLU A 116 3.74 24.25 10.03
C GLU A 116 5.26 24.06 9.93
N SER A 117 5.83 23.23 10.82
CA SER A 117 7.24 22.87 10.82
C SER A 117 7.46 21.38 11.15
N VAL A 118 8.68 20.91 10.87
CA VAL A 118 9.11 19.56 11.27
C VAL A 118 9.14 19.43 12.79
N ASP A 119 9.55 20.48 13.50
CA ASP A 119 9.63 20.48 14.96
C ASP A 119 8.24 20.38 15.61
N ASP A 120 7.26 21.10 15.09
CA ASP A 120 5.86 21.00 15.54
C ASP A 120 5.30 19.60 15.30
N PHE A 121 5.60 19.02 14.13
CA PHE A 121 5.21 17.65 13.81
C PHE A 121 5.83 16.64 14.79
N VAL A 122 7.13 16.77 15.08
CA VAL A 122 7.83 15.90 16.04
C VAL A 122 7.25 16.08 17.44
N ALA A 123 6.97 17.30 17.86
CA ALA A 123 6.37 17.61 19.16
C ALA A 123 4.93 17.07 19.29
N GLU A 124 4.13 17.05 18.21
CA GLU A 124 2.79 16.45 18.21
C GLU A 124 2.86 14.92 18.35
N ILE A 125 3.80 14.26 17.67
CA ILE A 125 3.94 12.79 17.73
C ILE A 125 4.64 12.31 19.01
N PHE A 126 5.67 13.03 19.47
CA PHE A 126 6.50 12.70 20.63
C PHE A 126 6.50 13.83 21.68
N PRO A 127 5.35 14.12 22.32
CA PRO A 127 5.26 15.18 23.31
C PRO A 127 6.07 14.83 24.57
N ASN A 128 6.88 15.77 25.03
CA ASN A 128 7.72 15.62 26.22
C ASN A 128 8.54 14.32 26.20
N LEU A 129 9.21 14.03 25.07
CA LEU A 129 9.96 12.80 24.83
C LEU A 129 10.88 12.40 25.99
N LEU A 130 11.61 13.36 26.58
CA LEU A 130 12.53 13.13 27.69
C LEU A 130 11.83 12.67 28.98
N HIS A 131 10.54 13.01 29.15
CA HIS A 131 9.77 12.67 30.34
C HIS A 131 8.99 11.36 30.18
N ASN A 132 8.57 11.03 28.95
CA ASN A 132 7.71 9.88 28.66
C ASN A 132 8.48 8.65 28.14
N TYR A 133 9.80 8.61 28.32
CA TYR A 133 10.68 7.59 27.75
C TYR A 133 10.51 6.22 28.40
N ASN A 134 9.51 5.46 27.94
CA ASN A 134 9.25 4.06 28.29
C ASN A 134 8.95 3.25 27.01
N THR A 135 9.27 1.96 27.03
CA THR A 135 9.02 0.98 25.96
C THR A 135 7.59 1.04 25.44
N ASP A 136 6.58 0.98 26.32
CA ASP A 136 5.17 0.96 25.89
C ASP A 136 4.77 2.23 25.14
N TRP A 137 5.24 3.38 25.63
CA TRP A 137 4.97 4.68 25.01
C TRP A 137 5.66 4.83 23.64
N ASN A 138 6.88 4.32 23.51
CA ASN A 138 7.65 4.36 22.26
C ASN A 138 7.06 3.41 21.20
N CYS A 139 6.53 2.26 21.58
CA CYS A 139 6.00 1.26 20.64
C CYS A 139 4.73 1.71 19.90
N GLU A 140 4.00 2.69 20.43
CA GLU A 140 2.76 3.20 19.83
C GLU A 140 2.99 4.31 18.79
N ARG A 141 4.24 4.75 18.58
CA ARG A 141 4.58 5.96 17.81
C ARG A 141 5.65 5.68 16.77
N ALA A 142 5.51 6.29 15.60
CA ALA A 142 6.53 6.24 14.55
C ALA A 142 6.42 7.46 13.65
N ILE A 143 7.57 7.95 13.18
CA ILE A 143 7.66 8.92 12.09
C ILE A 143 8.11 8.17 10.84
N LEU A 144 7.35 8.32 9.76
CA LEU A 144 7.68 7.77 8.45
C LEU A 144 8.01 8.93 7.51
N ALA A 145 9.16 8.85 6.85
CA ALA A 145 9.57 9.81 5.84
C ALA A 145 9.57 9.15 4.45
N PRO A 146 9.25 9.89 3.37
CA PRO A 146 9.26 9.34 2.01
C PRO A 146 10.65 8.87 1.56
N GLN A 147 11.70 9.51 2.09
CA GLN A 147 13.10 9.25 1.74
C GLN A 147 13.96 9.19 2.99
N ASN A 148 15.02 8.38 2.96
CA ASN A 148 15.99 8.29 4.03
C ASN A 148 16.71 9.62 4.30
N VAL A 149 16.90 10.46 3.27
CA VAL A 149 17.53 11.79 3.42
C VAL A 149 16.68 12.69 4.31
N ALA A 150 15.36 12.73 4.09
CA ALA A 150 14.42 13.48 4.92
C ALA A 150 14.32 12.91 6.34
N LEU A 151 14.51 11.60 6.51
CA LEU A 151 14.57 11.01 7.85
C LEU A 151 15.84 11.44 8.61
N ASN A 152 16.96 11.60 7.92
CA ASN A 152 18.22 12.00 8.55
C ASN A 152 18.17 13.44 9.09
N SER A 153 17.39 14.34 8.45
CA SER A 153 17.17 15.69 8.99
C SER A 153 16.28 15.73 10.24
N ILE A 154 15.51 14.67 10.51
CA ILE A 154 14.64 14.56 11.70
C ILE A 154 15.36 13.87 12.87
N LYS A 155 16.38 13.06 12.57
CA LYS A 155 17.14 12.28 13.57
C LYS A 155 18.26 13.08 14.27
N ASN A 156 18.66 14.21 13.69
CA ASN A 156 19.71 15.08 14.22
C ASN A 156 19.08 16.17 15.10
#